data_AF-A0A2U9T0V5-F1
#
_entry.id   AF-A0A2U9T0V5-F1
#
_cell.length_a   1.000
_cell.length_b   1.000
_cell.length_c   1.000
_cell.angle_alpha   90.00
_cell.angle_beta   90.00
_cell.angle_gamma   90.00
#
_symmetry.space_group_name_H-M   'P 1'
#
loop_
_entity.id
_entity.type
_entity.pdbx_description
1 polymer ?
#
loop_
_entity_poly.entity_id
_entity_poly.type
_entity_poly.pdbx_seq_one_letter_code
_entity_poly.pdbx_strand_id
1 'polypeptide(L)'
;MNFLLYLFNRIPVFHISCDDAYGAYRSGLPRRFSLLVLVFGRAKLYLLTLHKGRPGLVKLLRFSEMCLLDSQQTIDTLTANYRTNTNALTNEQLEIQYEFLKERFNNNEDAKSSLEARIAAHITSYFALVGFYGYILTMIFPISSRSACVAGFVFGIGCLFMFACGAFIWSSMQVKGIVRSTFKDLAADTSPRTQAVLAYTNWYASNQEVRALASEVKNIESNMILALCVAVPLWIAAQFIMSHPEREQPATDGGSGMDAKVISANGSLATKEVAALLAELGKHLSDGGEKFVIVSGQHANRNRDRIVGILKLASGDENIRDIRLPQSVWGDASVVVKLDEGTR
;
A
#
# COMPACT_ATOMS: atom_id res chain seq x y z
N MET A 1 26.22 -10.97 13.16
CA MET A 1 26.02 -9.51 13.38
C MET A 1 25.51 -8.76 12.13
N ASN A 2 25.90 -9.11 10.90
CA ASN A 2 25.47 -8.39 9.68
C ASN A 2 23.96 -8.48 9.36
N PHE A 3 23.30 -9.60 9.71
CA PHE A 3 21.87 -9.80 9.40
C PHE A 3 20.95 -8.75 10.04
N LEU A 4 21.16 -8.40 11.31
CA LEU A 4 20.37 -7.38 11.99
C LEU A 4 20.51 -6.01 11.34
N LEU A 5 21.71 -5.68 10.84
CA LEU A 5 21.96 -4.41 10.13
C LEU A 5 21.23 -4.38 8.78
N TYR A 6 21.18 -5.51 8.08
CA TYR A 6 20.36 -5.65 6.87
C TYR A 6 18.86 -5.52 7.17
N LEU A 7 18.40 -6.06 8.30
CA LEU A 7 17.01 -5.95 8.71
C LEU A 7 16.63 -4.49 9.02
N PHE A 8 17.44 -3.79 9.81
CA PHE A 8 17.25 -2.36 10.08
C PHE A 8 17.32 -1.49 8.81
N ASN A 9 18.01 -1.92 7.76
CA ASN A 9 17.98 -1.22 6.47
C ASN A 9 16.65 -1.39 5.70
N ARG A 10 15.81 -2.36 6.07
CA ARG A 10 14.52 -2.61 5.39
C ARG A 10 13.34 -1.97 6.12
N ILE A 11 13.50 -1.63 7.39
CA ILE A 11 12.46 -1.03 8.21
C ILE A 11 12.58 0.50 8.14
N PRO A 12 11.47 1.25 8.01
CA PRO A 12 11.50 2.71 7.97
C PRO A 12 11.84 3.34 9.34
N VAL A 13 11.62 2.60 10.43
CA VAL A 13 11.91 3.00 11.81
C VAL A 13 13.22 2.35 12.28
N PHE A 14 14.06 3.09 13.00
CA PHE A 14 15.40 2.66 13.44
C PHE A 14 16.27 2.18 12.27
N HIS A 15 16.29 3.00 11.21
CA HIS A 15 16.88 2.67 9.94
C HIS A 15 18.40 2.84 9.94
N ILE A 16 19.10 1.85 9.39
CA ILE A 16 20.54 1.92 9.15
C ILE A 16 20.79 1.95 7.64
N SER A 17 21.59 2.92 7.19
CA SER A 17 21.85 3.15 5.76
C SER A 17 23.28 3.60 5.48
N CYS A 18 23.71 3.52 4.23
CA CYS A 18 24.94 4.14 3.73
C CYS A 18 24.58 5.13 2.62
N ASP A 19 24.99 6.38 2.78
CA ASP A 19 24.69 7.46 1.82
C ASP A 19 25.25 7.12 0.44
N ASP A 20 26.53 6.72 0.38
CA ASP A 20 27.24 6.40 -0.86
C ASP A 20 26.67 5.20 -1.63
N ALA A 21 25.74 4.46 -1.01
CA ALA A 21 25.00 3.36 -1.63
C ALA A 21 23.50 3.67 -1.77
N TYR A 22 23.13 4.95 -1.87
CA TYR A 22 21.75 5.43 -1.96
C TYR A 22 20.83 4.85 -0.87
N GLY A 23 21.36 4.81 0.35
CA GLY A 23 20.65 4.29 1.50
C GLY A 23 20.58 2.77 1.61
N ALA A 24 21.28 2.01 0.76
CA ALA A 24 21.46 0.57 0.95
C ALA A 24 22.59 0.29 1.95
N TYR A 25 22.46 -0.75 2.77
CA TYR A 25 23.55 -1.17 3.65
C TYR A 25 24.66 -1.85 2.84
N ARG A 26 25.91 -1.41 3.03
CA ARG A 26 27.12 -2.12 2.57
C ARG A 26 28.18 -2.16 3.67
N SER A 27 28.77 -3.33 3.87
CA SER A 27 29.92 -3.50 4.74
C SER A 27 31.09 -2.65 4.25
N GLY A 28 31.71 -1.88 5.14
CA GLY A 28 32.87 -1.03 4.83
C GLY A 28 32.54 0.42 4.48
N LEU A 29 31.27 0.78 4.26
CA LEU A 29 30.86 2.17 4.04
C LEU A 29 30.46 2.88 5.35
N PRO A 30 30.60 4.22 5.42
CA PRO A 30 30.10 5.00 6.54
C PRO A 30 28.60 4.82 6.74
N ARG A 31 28.20 4.54 7.97
CA ARG A 31 26.80 4.25 8.32
C ARG A 31 26.11 5.51 8.82
N ARG A 32 24.84 5.66 8.45
CA ARG A 32 23.90 6.57 9.08
C ARG A 32 22.84 5.75 9.80
N PHE A 33 22.65 6.06 11.07
CA PHE A 33 21.46 5.65 11.81
C PHE A 33 20.41 6.77 11.71
N SER A 34 19.14 6.43 11.55
CA SER A 34 18.03 7.39 11.48
C SER A 34 16.83 6.83 12.23
N LEU A 35 16.12 7.68 12.97
CA LEU A 35 14.93 7.22 13.68
C LEU A 35 13.81 6.86 12.71
N LEU A 36 13.59 7.70 11.70
CA LEU A 36 12.53 7.54 10.71
C LEU A 36 13.05 7.86 9.32
N VAL A 37 12.63 7.06 8.34
CA VAL A 37 12.92 7.27 6.92
C VAL A 37 11.62 7.24 6.14
N LEU A 38 11.41 8.31 5.38
CA LEU A 38 10.28 8.45 4.46
C LEU A 38 10.82 8.44 3.03
N VAL A 39 10.27 7.55 2.21
CA VAL A 39 10.63 7.46 0.80
C VAL A 39 9.59 8.24 -0.01
N PHE A 40 10.05 9.26 -0.73
CA PHE A 40 9.22 10.10 -1.59
C PHE A 40 9.74 10.00 -3.02
N GLY A 41 9.18 9.07 -3.79
CA GLY A 41 9.61 8.84 -5.16
C GLY A 41 11.08 8.40 -5.22
N ARG A 42 11.91 9.25 -5.82
CA ARG A 42 13.37 9.07 -5.96
C ARG A 42 14.19 9.82 -4.90
N ALA A 43 13.58 10.20 -3.79
CA ALA A 43 14.24 10.82 -2.66
C ALA A 43 13.93 10.08 -1.37
N LYS A 44 14.90 10.06 -0.45
CA LYS A 44 14.75 9.55 0.91
C LYS A 44 14.95 10.69 1.90
N LEU A 45 13.94 10.93 2.72
CA LEU A 45 13.99 11.88 3.82
C LEU A 45 14.28 11.12 5.11
N TYR A 46 15.44 11.35 5.68
CA TYR A 46 15.85 10.81 6.97
C TYR A 46 15.60 11.85 8.05
N LEU A 47 14.95 11.43 9.13
CA LEU A 47 14.66 12.23 10.30
C LEU A 47 15.42 11.69 11.51
N LEU A 48 15.93 12.60 12.34
CA LEU A 48 16.73 12.33 13.53
C LEU A 48 17.85 11.32 13.25
N THR A 49 18.89 11.85 12.63
CA THR A 49 20.00 11.09 12.07
C THR A 49 21.25 11.19 12.93
N LEU A 50 22.04 10.12 12.95
CA LEU A 50 23.39 10.09 13.49
C LEU A 50 24.32 9.55 12.41
N HIS A 51 25.26 10.37 11.93
CA HIS A 51 26.21 9.99 10.88
C HIS A 51 27.62 10.39 11.28
N LYS A 52 28.55 9.42 11.29
CA LYS A 52 29.95 9.63 11.71
C LYS A 52 30.07 10.37 13.07
N GLY A 53 29.20 10.02 14.03
CA GLY A 53 29.16 10.65 15.36
C GLY A 53 28.54 12.04 15.42
N ARG A 54 28.05 12.59 14.30
CA ARG A 54 27.38 13.90 14.26
C ARG A 54 25.87 13.73 14.19
N PRO A 55 25.10 14.27 15.16
CA PRO A 55 23.65 14.27 15.10
C PRO A 55 23.16 15.30 14.07
N GLY A 56 22.04 15.01 13.41
CA GLY A 56 21.38 15.93 12.48
C GLY A 56 19.88 15.67 12.43
N LEU A 57 19.08 16.73 12.37
CA LEU A 57 17.62 16.60 12.46
C LEU A 57 16.99 16.05 11.17
N VAL A 58 17.44 16.53 10.02
CA VAL A 58 16.85 16.20 8.72
C VAL A 58 17.97 15.99 7.71
N LYS A 59 17.85 14.95 6.89
CA LYS A 59 18.65 14.79 5.68
C LYS A 59 17.76 14.35 4.53
N LEU A 60 17.85 15.07 3.43
CA LEU A 60 17.31 14.62 2.15
C LEU A 60 18.43 13.96 1.35
N LEU A 61 18.16 12.76 0.81
CA LEU A 61 19.05 12.06 -0.11
C LEU A 61 18.32 11.85 -1.42
N ARG A 62 18.81 12.46 -2.51
CA ARG A 62 18.21 12.35 -3.83
C ARG A 62 18.96 11.33 -4.67
N PHE A 63 18.22 10.50 -5.41
CA PHE A 63 18.85 9.51 -6.29
C PHE A 63 19.71 10.17 -7.38
N SER A 64 19.23 11.29 -7.90
CA SER A 64 19.93 12.09 -8.92
C SER A 64 21.30 12.56 -8.48
N GLU A 65 21.55 12.74 -7.18
CA GLU A 65 22.85 13.16 -6.66
C GLU A 65 23.85 12.00 -6.55
N MET A 66 23.36 10.76 -6.47
CA MET A 66 24.18 9.54 -6.25
C MET A 66 24.44 8.74 -7.53
N CYS A 67 23.52 8.81 -8.49
CA CYS A 67 23.66 8.22 -9.82
C CYS A 67 23.54 9.33 -10.87
N LEU A 68 24.50 10.27 -10.84
CA LEU A 68 24.63 11.30 -11.88
C LEU A 68 25.06 10.62 -13.18
N LEU A 69 24.32 10.85 -14.25
CA LEU A 69 24.89 10.72 -15.59
C LEU A 69 25.91 11.85 -15.74
N ASP A 70 27.12 11.49 -16.16
CA ASP A 70 28.16 12.47 -16.37
C ASP A 70 27.73 13.50 -17.42
N SER A 71 28.05 14.76 -17.15
CA SER A 71 27.76 15.83 -18.10
C SER A 71 28.56 15.64 -19.39
N GLN A 72 28.07 16.22 -20.50
CA GLN A 72 28.81 16.27 -21.76
C GLN A 72 30.24 16.75 -21.54
N GLN A 73 30.43 17.81 -20.74
CA GLN A 73 31.75 18.38 -20.45
C GLN A 73 32.67 17.37 -19.73
N THR A 74 32.14 16.58 -18.80
CA THR A 74 32.90 15.54 -18.10
C THR A 74 33.35 14.45 -19.08
N ILE A 75 32.44 14.01 -19.95
CA ILE A 75 32.72 13.01 -20.98
C ILE A 75 33.77 13.55 -21.96
N ASP A 76 33.61 14.78 -22.44
CA ASP A 76 34.55 15.42 -23.35
C ASP A 76 35.96 15.52 -22.73
N THR A 77 36.04 15.86 -21.44
CA THR A 77 37.31 15.93 -20.71
C THR A 77 37.98 14.56 -20.64
N LEU A 78 37.23 13.50 -20.32
CA LEU A 78 37.75 12.14 -20.26
C LEU A 78 38.17 11.64 -21.65
N THR A 79 37.37 11.93 -22.67
CA THR A 79 37.70 11.61 -24.07
C THR A 79 38.94 12.36 -24.54
N ALA A 80 39.13 13.62 -24.16
CA ALA A 80 40.34 14.39 -24.46
C ALA A 80 41.58 13.82 -23.75
N ASN A 81 41.43 13.38 -22.50
CA ASN A 81 42.50 12.70 -21.76
C ASN A 81 42.87 11.37 -22.42
N TYR A 82 41.87 10.56 -22.82
CA TYR A 82 42.10 9.32 -23.55
C TYR A 82 42.78 9.57 -24.90
N ARG A 83 42.33 10.60 -25.65
CA ARG A 83 43.00 11.04 -26.88
C ARG A 83 44.46 11.40 -26.62
N THR A 84 44.77 12.07 -25.52
CA THR A 84 46.16 12.44 -25.20
C THR A 84 47.02 11.22 -24.88
N ASN A 85 46.48 10.27 -24.11
CA ASN A 85 47.17 9.04 -23.73
C ASN A 85 47.43 8.10 -24.92
N THR A 86 46.60 8.18 -25.95
CA THR A 86 46.74 7.37 -27.18
C THR A 86 47.74 7.94 -28.18
N ASN A 87 48.31 9.13 -27.95
CA ASN A 87 49.32 9.74 -28.83
C ASN A 87 50.58 8.89 -29.02
N ALA A 88 50.99 8.17 -27.97
CA ALA A 88 52.24 7.40 -27.96
C ALA A 88 52.06 5.95 -28.42
N LEU A 89 50.83 5.54 -28.76
CA LEU A 89 50.52 4.15 -29.12
C LEU A 89 50.76 3.91 -30.61
N THR A 90 51.16 2.68 -30.93
CA THR A 90 51.26 2.23 -32.33
C THR A 90 49.87 1.97 -32.92
N ASN A 91 49.77 1.93 -34.25
CA ASN A 91 48.50 1.61 -34.92
C ASN A 91 47.94 0.24 -34.51
N GLU A 92 48.79 -0.77 -34.34
CA GLU A 92 48.39 -2.10 -33.88
C GLU A 92 47.80 -2.05 -32.45
N GLN A 93 48.44 -1.29 -31.54
CA GLN A 93 47.92 -1.09 -30.19
C GLN A 93 46.58 -0.33 -30.20
N LEU A 94 46.41 0.64 -31.09
CA LEU A 94 45.15 1.38 -31.25
C LEU A 94 44.03 0.48 -31.78
N GLU A 95 44.33 -0.42 -32.70
CA GLU A 95 43.37 -1.40 -33.24
C GLU A 95 42.92 -2.40 -32.16
N ILE A 96 43.86 -2.90 -31.35
CA ILE A 96 43.55 -3.75 -30.19
C ILE A 96 42.64 -3.01 -29.20
N GLN A 97 42.94 -1.74 -28.91
CA GLN A 97 42.11 -0.90 -28.03
C GLN A 97 40.71 -0.70 -28.61
N TYR A 98 40.61 -0.44 -29.91
CA TYR A 98 39.34 -0.25 -30.59
C TYR A 98 38.46 -1.51 -30.51
N GLU A 99 38.97 -2.69 -30.86
CA GLU A 99 38.18 -3.93 -30.80
C GLU A 99 37.79 -4.28 -29.35
N PHE A 100 38.68 -4.07 -28.37
CA PHE A 100 38.34 -4.23 -26.96
C PHE A 100 37.19 -3.31 -26.53
N LEU A 101 37.26 -2.02 -26.88
CA LEU A 101 36.23 -1.04 -26.50
C LEU A 101 34.89 -1.32 -27.19
N LYS A 102 34.93 -1.77 -28.43
CA LYS A 102 33.76 -2.19 -29.20
C LYS A 102 33.10 -3.42 -28.59
N GLU A 103 33.87 -4.42 -28.19
CA GLU A 103 33.34 -5.60 -27.47
C GLU A 103 32.71 -5.18 -26.13
N ARG A 104 33.37 -4.29 -25.37
CA ARG A 104 32.83 -3.76 -24.12
C ARG A 104 31.55 -2.95 -24.31
N PHE A 105 31.47 -2.17 -25.39
CA PHE A 105 30.25 -1.44 -25.74
C PHE A 105 29.11 -2.41 -26.07
N ASN A 106 29.35 -3.44 -26.87
CA ASN A 106 28.33 -4.45 -27.20
C ASN A 106 27.83 -5.17 -25.93
N ASN A 107 28.74 -5.54 -25.03
CA ASN A 107 28.37 -6.13 -23.74
C ASN A 107 27.46 -5.19 -22.91
N ASN A 108 27.68 -3.87 -22.98
CA ASN A 108 26.84 -2.90 -22.29
C ASN A 108 25.46 -2.77 -22.95
N GLU A 109 25.37 -2.81 -24.29
CA GLU A 109 24.08 -2.80 -24.99
C GLU A 109 23.26 -4.07 -24.67
N ASP A 110 23.91 -5.24 -24.60
CA ASP A 110 23.27 -6.49 -24.17
C ASP A 110 22.75 -6.39 -22.72
N ALA A 111 23.59 -5.86 -21.82
CA ALA A 111 23.20 -5.64 -20.42
C ALA A 111 22.04 -4.64 -20.30
N LYS A 112 22.05 -3.57 -21.11
CA LYS A 112 20.98 -2.58 -21.18
C LYS A 112 19.67 -3.22 -21.64
N SER A 113 19.68 -3.97 -22.73
CA SER A 113 18.52 -4.71 -23.23
C SER A 113 17.94 -5.66 -22.17
N SER A 114 18.80 -6.38 -21.45
CA SER A 114 18.39 -7.24 -20.33
C SER A 114 17.72 -6.46 -19.19
N LEU A 115 18.27 -5.29 -18.83
CA LEU A 115 17.72 -4.43 -17.79
C LEU A 115 16.37 -3.81 -18.21
N GLU A 116 16.23 -3.39 -19.47
CA GLU A 116 14.97 -2.89 -20.03
C GLU A 116 13.88 -3.96 -20.03
N ALA A 117 14.22 -5.20 -20.40
CA ALA A 117 13.30 -6.34 -20.31
C ALA A 117 12.84 -6.58 -18.86
N ARG A 118 13.75 -6.46 -17.87
CA ARG A 118 13.39 -6.54 -16.45
C ARG A 118 12.47 -5.41 -16.01
N ILE A 119 12.69 -4.19 -16.49
CA ILE A 119 11.80 -3.05 -16.18
C ILE A 119 10.41 -3.31 -16.74
N ALA A 120 10.29 -3.82 -17.97
CA ALA A 120 9.00 -4.18 -18.57
C ALA A 120 8.27 -5.25 -17.75
N ALA A 121 8.98 -6.27 -17.27
CA ALA A 121 8.42 -7.26 -16.35
C ALA A 121 7.94 -6.63 -15.03
N HIS A 122 8.75 -5.74 -14.44
CA HIS A 122 8.41 -5.03 -13.21
C HIS A 122 7.22 -4.08 -13.36
N ILE A 123 7.02 -3.46 -14.53
CA ILE A 123 5.82 -2.67 -14.83
C ILE A 123 4.56 -3.53 -14.71
N THR A 124 4.59 -4.74 -15.27
CA THR A 124 3.45 -5.66 -15.21
C THR A 124 3.16 -6.06 -13.77
N SER A 125 4.19 -6.45 -13.02
CA SER A 125 4.06 -6.78 -11.60
C SER A 125 3.62 -5.59 -10.74
N TYR A 126 4.05 -4.37 -11.08
CA TYR A 126 3.63 -3.15 -10.41
C TYR A 126 2.11 -2.93 -10.56
N PHE A 127 1.55 -3.06 -11.77
CA PHE A 127 0.12 -2.91 -11.97
C PHE A 127 -0.70 -4.00 -11.26
N ALA A 128 -0.21 -5.25 -11.24
CA ALA A 128 -0.83 -6.31 -10.45
C ALA A 128 -0.85 -5.94 -8.96
N LEU A 129 0.26 -5.40 -8.44
CA LEU A 129 0.36 -4.95 -7.06
C LEU A 129 -0.53 -3.74 -6.76
N VAL A 130 -0.67 -2.78 -7.69
CA VAL A 130 -1.64 -1.68 -7.58
C VAL A 130 -3.06 -2.22 -7.44
N GLY A 131 -3.44 -3.20 -8.27
CA GLY A 131 -4.74 -3.87 -8.17
C GLY A 131 -4.95 -4.54 -6.81
N PHE A 132 -3.92 -5.22 -6.30
CA PHE A 132 -3.97 -5.85 -4.98
C PHE A 132 -4.13 -4.84 -3.84
N TYR A 133 -3.43 -3.70 -3.89
CA TYR A 133 -3.63 -2.59 -2.94
C TYR A 133 -5.03 -2.00 -3.05
N GLY A 134 -5.57 -1.83 -4.27
CA GLY A 134 -6.94 -1.40 -4.48
C GLY A 134 -7.96 -2.35 -3.83
N TYR A 135 -7.74 -3.65 -3.93
CA TYR A 135 -8.56 -4.66 -3.26
C TYR A 135 -8.46 -4.57 -1.73
N ILE A 136 -7.25 -4.48 -1.16
CA ILE A 136 -7.06 -4.32 0.29
C ILE A 136 -7.79 -3.08 0.82
N LEU A 137 -7.78 -1.98 0.07
CA LEU A 137 -8.49 -0.75 0.45
C LEU A 137 -10.00 -1.00 0.65
N THR A 138 -10.62 -1.83 -0.19
CA THR A 138 -12.04 -2.20 -0.04
C THR A 138 -12.32 -3.01 1.23
N MET A 139 -11.32 -3.72 1.77
CA MET A 139 -11.43 -4.48 3.02
C MET A 139 -11.22 -3.61 4.27
N ILE A 140 -10.40 -2.56 4.16
CA ILE A 140 -10.11 -1.67 5.29
C ILE A 140 -11.28 -0.72 5.54
N PHE A 141 -11.96 -0.26 4.48
CA PHE A 141 -13.05 0.71 4.57
C PHE A 141 -14.20 0.32 5.54
N PRO A 142 -14.68 -0.95 5.59
CA PRO A 142 -15.75 -1.35 6.52
C PRO A 142 -15.32 -1.61 7.97
N ILE A 143 -14.03 -1.49 8.33
CA ILE A 143 -13.53 -1.81 9.68
C ILE A 143 -13.93 -0.71 10.69
N SER A 144 -14.20 -1.07 11.94
CA SER A 144 -14.47 -0.12 13.05
C SER A 144 -13.33 0.89 13.25
N SER A 145 -13.66 2.07 13.78
CA SER A 145 -12.88 3.31 13.64
C SER A 145 -11.41 3.21 14.09
N ARG A 146 -11.11 2.56 15.22
CA ARG A 146 -9.74 2.49 15.75
C ARG A 146 -8.85 1.52 14.97
N SER A 147 -9.35 0.34 14.65
CA SER A 147 -8.64 -0.66 13.85
C SER A 147 -8.46 -0.21 12.40
N ALA A 148 -9.45 0.51 11.85
CA ALA A 148 -9.38 1.15 10.55
C ALA A 148 -8.27 2.21 10.49
N CYS A 149 -8.09 3.02 11.55
CA CYS A 149 -7.01 4.01 11.60
C CYS A 149 -5.62 3.35 11.53
N VAL A 150 -5.40 2.28 12.29
CA VAL A 150 -4.11 1.56 12.30
C VAL A 150 -3.88 0.88 10.94
N ALA A 151 -4.88 0.18 10.41
CA ALA A 151 -4.81 -0.46 9.11
C ALA A 151 -4.56 0.57 7.99
N GLY A 152 -5.23 1.72 8.04
CA GLY A 152 -5.05 2.83 7.10
C GLY A 152 -3.64 3.45 7.17
N PHE A 153 -3.05 3.57 8.36
CA PHE A 153 -1.67 4.04 8.51
C PHE A 153 -0.66 3.06 7.89
N VAL A 154 -0.80 1.75 8.17
CA VAL A 154 0.05 0.70 7.59
C VAL A 154 -0.13 0.63 6.07
N PHE A 155 -1.37 0.74 5.59
CA PHE A 155 -1.69 0.85 4.16
C PHE A 155 -0.97 2.03 3.52
N GLY A 156 -1.01 3.21 4.16
CA GLY A 156 -0.32 4.41 3.71
C GLY A 156 1.19 4.23 3.57
N ILE A 157 1.84 3.52 4.50
CA ILE A 157 3.27 3.15 4.37
C ILE A 157 3.50 2.30 3.11
N GLY A 158 2.63 1.31 2.86
CA GLY A 158 2.67 0.50 1.65
C GLY A 158 2.51 1.34 0.37
N CYS A 159 1.58 2.30 0.37
CA CYS A 159 1.40 3.24 -0.72
C CYS A 159 2.64 4.12 -0.98
N LEU A 160 3.39 4.50 0.06
CA LEU A 160 4.64 5.24 -0.13
C LEU A 160 5.69 4.41 -0.89
N PHE A 161 5.82 3.11 -0.59
CA PHE A 161 6.70 2.21 -1.35
C PHE A 161 6.22 2.01 -2.79
N MET A 162 4.91 1.91 -3.01
CA MET A 162 4.32 1.86 -4.35
C MET A 162 4.61 3.13 -5.14
N PHE A 163 4.39 4.30 -4.53
CA PHE A 163 4.70 5.58 -5.16
C PHE A 163 6.20 5.70 -5.50
N ALA A 164 7.08 5.26 -4.60
CA ALA A 164 8.51 5.18 -4.87
C ALA A 164 8.82 4.29 -6.08
N CYS A 165 8.24 3.09 -6.14
CA CYS A 165 8.38 2.17 -7.27
C CYS A 165 7.93 2.82 -8.59
N GLY A 166 6.72 3.41 -8.62
CA GLY A 166 6.20 4.11 -9.79
C GLY A 166 7.09 5.26 -10.26
N ALA A 167 7.67 6.03 -9.33
CA ALA A 167 8.61 7.09 -9.66
C ALA A 167 9.92 6.58 -10.29
N PHE A 168 10.42 5.42 -9.85
CA PHE A 168 11.59 4.79 -10.47
C PHE A 168 11.27 4.23 -11.85
N ILE A 169 10.14 3.53 -12.01
CA ILE A 169 9.66 3.04 -13.32
C ILE A 169 9.54 4.21 -14.30
N TRP A 170 8.85 5.28 -13.89
CA TRP A 170 8.68 6.48 -14.72
C TRP A 170 10.02 7.06 -15.16
N SER A 171 10.97 7.20 -14.24
CA SER A 171 12.32 7.69 -14.54
C SER A 171 13.09 6.80 -15.51
N SER A 172 12.92 5.48 -15.45
CA SER A 172 13.57 4.56 -16.37
C SER A 172 12.97 4.61 -17.77
N MET A 173 11.70 5.00 -17.91
CA MET A 173 11.03 5.18 -19.21
C MET A 173 11.34 6.53 -19.86
N GLN A 174 11.85 7.50 -19.12
CA GLN A 174 12.22 8.80 -19.70
C GLN A 174 13.43 8.64 -20.61
N VAL A 175 13.29 9.10 -21.86
CA VAL A 175 14.41 9.21 -22.79
C VAL A 175 15.38 10.24 -22.21
N LYS A 176 16.53 9.78 -21.74
CA LYS A 176 17.61 10.64 -21.27
C LYS A 176 18.47 11.01 -22.48
N GLY A 177 18.84 12.28 -22.61
CA GLY A 177 19.77 12.72 -23.65
C GLY A 177 21.14 12.08 -23.41
N ILE A 178 21.44 11.01 -24.14
CA ILE A 178 22.71 10.29 -24.00
C ILE A 178 23.70 10.87 -25.00
N VAL A 179 24.88 11.16 -24.50
CA VAL A 179 26.03 11.55 -25.31
C VAL A 179 26.44 10.35 -26.16
N ARG A 180 26.27 10.46 -27.48
CA ARG A 180 26.74 9.47 -28.44
C ARG A 180 27.62 10.18 -29.46
N SER A 181 28.68 9.52 -29.91
CA SER A 181 29.44 10.01 -31.05
C SER A 181 28.55 10.07 -32.29
N THR A 182 28.73 11.10 -33.13
CA THR A 182 27.93 11.25 -34.34
C THR A 182 28.66 10.64 -35.53
N PHE A 183 27.90 10.15 -36.51
CA PHE A 183 28.48 9.63 -37.77
C PHE A 183 29.34 10.68 -38.50
N LYS A 184 29.03 11.96 -38.30
CA LYS A 184 29.82 13.09 -38.81
C LYS A 184 31.26 13.08 -38.27
N ASP A 185 31.45 12.70 -37.01
CA ASP A 185 32.77 12.64 -36.37
C ASP A 185 33.61 11.49 -36.94
N LEU A 186 32.98 10.38 -37.30
CA LEU A 186 33.62 9.22 -37.92
C LEU A 186 33.92 9.45 -39.42
N ALA A 187 33.05 10.17 -40.12
CA ALA A 187 33.23 10.50 -41.53
C ALA A 187 34.33 11.55 -41.76
N ALA A 188 34.65 12.36 -40.75
CA ALA A 188 35.67 13.41 -40.83
C ALA A 188 37.10 12.85 -40.76
N ASP A 189 37.34 11.78 -39.99
CA ASP A 189 38.64 11.13 -39.87
C ASP A 189 38.48 9.65 -39.52
N THR A 190 38.91 8.77 -40.43
CA THR A 190 38.85 7.32 -40.29
C THR A 190 40.12 6.71 -39.67
N SER A 191 41.04 7.53 -39.15
CA SER A 191 42.28 7.03 -38.55
C SER A 191 42.01 6.04 -37.40
N PRO A 192 42.85 4.99 -37.22
CA PRO A 192 42.69 4.01 -36.13
C PRO A 192 42.57 4.67 -34.75
N ARG A 193 43.28 5.79 -34.58
CA ARG A 193 43.20 6.60 -33.37
C ARG A 193 41.83 7.22 -33.16
N THR A 194 41.28 7.87 -34.18
CA THR A 194 39.96 8.50 -34.08
C THR A 194 38.88 7.45 -33.81
N GLN A 195 38.98 6.27 -34.44
CA GLN A 195 38.09 5.15 -34.15
C GLN A 195 38.15 4.70 -32.68
N ALA A 196 39.36 4.52 -32.12
CA ALA A 196 39.53 4.15 -30.72
C ALA A 196 38.97 5.21 -29.76
N VAL A 197 39.17 6.50 -30.06
CA VAL A 197 38.65 7.62 -29.25
C VAL A 197 37.11 7.69 -29.28
N LEU A 198 36.50 7.48 -30.45
CA LEU A 198 35.04 7.45 -30.58
C LEU A 198 34.45 6.22 -29.89
N ALA A 199 35.08 5.04 -30.04
CA ALA A 199 34.70 3.82 -29.34
C ALA A 199 34.77 4.00 -27.81
N TYR A 200 35.82 4.66 -27.31
CA TYR A 200 35.95 4.98 -25.88
C TYR A 200 34.79 5.85 -25.38
N THR A 201 34.45 6.90 -26.15
CA THR A 201 33.35 7.81 -25.79
C THR A 201 32.02 7.07 -25.70
N ASN A 202 31.72 6.23 -26.69
CA ASN A 202 30.49 5.44 -26.72
C ASN A 202 30.44 4.41 -25.58
N TRP A 203 31.54 3.69 -25.36
CA TRP A 203 31.65 2.72 -24.27
C TRP A 203 31.44 3.39 -22.91
N TYR A 204 32.11 4.51 -22.65
CA TYR A 204 32.02 5.20 -21.37
C TYR A 204 30.61 5.71 -21.09
N ALA A 205 29.97 6.35 -22.07
CA ALA A 205 28.59 6.84 -21.96
C ALA A 205 27.61 5.68 -21.71
N SER A 206 27.73 4.59 -22.49
CA SER A 206 26.89 3.40 -22.34
C SER A 206 27.10 2.72 -20.97
N ASN A 207 28.34 2.67 -20.47
CA ASN A 207 28.64 2.10 -19.15
C ASN A 207 27.97 2.88 -18.00
N GLN A 208 27.95 4.21 -18.07
CA GLN A 208 27.25 5.04 -17.07
C GLN A 208 25.74 4.85 -17.16
N GLU A 209 25.19 4.70 -18.36
CA GLU A 209 23.78 4.41 -18.56
C GLU A 209 23.37 3.07 -17.93
N VAL A 210 24.11 1.99 -18.22
CA VAL A 210 23.89 0.66 -17.63
C VAL A 210 23.93 0.73 -16.10
N ARG A 211 24.90 1.46 -15.53
CA ARG A 211 25.01 1.64 -14.07
C ARG A 211 23.80 2.36 -13.48
N ALA A 212 23.34 3.42 -14.13
CA ALA A 212 22.16 4.17 -13.69
C ALA A 212 20.90 3.30 -13.77
N LEU A 213 20.70 2.59 -14.89
CA LEU A 213 19.57 1.71 -15.12
C LEU A 213 19.54 0.53 -14.15
N ALA A 214 20.68 -0.13 -13.91
CA ALA A 214 20.80 -1.20 -12.92
C ALA A 214 20.47 -0.71 -11.50
N SER A 215 20.84 0.52 -11.18
CA SER A 215 20.51 1.15 -9.90
C SER A 215 19.01 1.45 -9.79
N GLU A 216 18.36 1.88 -10.87
CA GLU A 216 16.90 2.05 -10.91
C GLU A 216 16.18 0.71 -10.72
N VAL A 217 16.54 -0.33 -11.48
CA VAL A 217 15.98 -1.70 -11.36
C VAL A 217 16.06 -2.21 -9.93
N LYS A 218 17.23 -2.06 -9.27
CA LYS A 218 17.40 -2.52 -7.89
C LYS A 218 16.51 -1.78 -6.89
N ASN A 219 16.23 -0.49 -7.14
CA ASN A 219 15.31 0.28 -6.31
C ASN A 219 13.86 -0.10 -6.57
N ILE A 220 13.48 -0.37 -7.82
CA ILE A 220 12.16 -0.92 -8.18
C ILE A 220 11.92 -2.21 -7.40
N GLU A 221 12.83 -3.17 -7.51
CA GLU A 221 12.75 -4.48 -6.83
C GLU A 221 12.65 -4.33 -5.32
N SER A 222 13.49 -3.48 -4.73
CA SER A 222 13.50 -3.26 -3.29
C SER A 222 12.18 -2.67 -2.78
N ASN A 223 11.61 -1.69 -3.48
CA ASN A 223 10.35 -1.08 -3.07
C ASN A 223 9.16 -2.01 -3.33
N MET A 224 9.16 -2.79 -4.41
CA MET A 224 8.13 -3.79 -4.67
C MET A 224 8.10 -4.88 -3.60
N ILE A 225 9.26 -5.40 -3.20
CA ILE A 225 9.35 -6.40 -2.12
C ILE A 225 8.82 -5.82 -0.81
N LEU A 226 9.21 -4.59 -0.46
CA LEU A 226 8.71 -3.93 0.76
C LEU A 226 7.20 -3.68 0.70
N ALA A 227 6.68 -3.22 -0.43
CA ALA A 227 5.25 -3.05 -0.64
C ALA A 227 4.49 -4.39 -0.52
N LEU A 228 5.04 -5.50 -1.02
CA LEU A 228 4.44 -6.82 -0.85
C LEU A 228 4.49 -7.30 0.59
N CYS A 229 5.61 -7.09 1.29
CA CYS A 229 5.77 -7.43 2.71
C CYS A 229 4.83 -6.64 3.63
N VAL A 230 4.36 -5.46 3.21
CA VAL A 230 3.31 -4.71 3.90
C VAL A 230 1.92 -5.22 3.51
N ALA A 231 1.68 -5.44 2.22
CA ALA A 231 0.37 -5.80 1.70
C ALA A 231 -0.13 -7.16 2.18
N VAL A 232 0.72 -8.20 2.16
CA VAL A 232 0.31 -9.57 2.51
C VAL A 232 -0.14 -9.69 3.98
N PRO A 233 0.65 -9.24 4.97
CA PRO A 233 0.20 -9.27 6.37
C PRO A 233 -1.03 -8.39 6.62
N LEU A 234 -1.12 -7.23 5.96
CA LEU A 234 -2.26 -6.34 6.08
C LEU A 234 -3.55 -7.00 5.54
N TRP A 235 -3.45 -7.68 4.40
CA TRP A 235 -4.55 -8.46 3.83
C TRP A 235 -4.98 -9.59 4.77
N ILE A 236 -4.03 -10.36 5.30
CA ILE A 236 -4.31 -11.44 6.26
C ILE A 236 -5.00 -10.87 7.51
N ALA A 237 -4.48 -9.78 8.07
CA ALA A 237 -5.06 -9.14 9.25
C ALA A 237 -6.48 -8.63 8.99
N ALA A 238 -6.72 -8.01 7.82
CA ALA A 238 -8.05 -7.54 7.43
C ALA A 238 -9.06 -8.71 7.34
N GLN A 239 -8.65 -9.86 6.79
CA GLN A 239 -9.48 -11.07 6.74
C GLN A 239 -9.88 -11.55 8.15
N PHE A 240 -8.91 -11.61 9.08
CA PHE A 240 -9.20 -12.03 10.45
C PHE A 240 -10.16 -11.06 11.15
N ILE A 241 -9.96 -9.75 11.01
CA ILE A 241 -10.83 -8.73 11.61
C ILE A 241 -12.26 -8.83 11.06
N MET A 242 -12.41 -8.97 9.73
CA MET A 242 -13.75 -9.11 9.12
C MET A 242 -14.43 -10.43 9.50
N SER A 243 -13.67 -11.49 9.75
CA SER A 243 -14.23 -12.79 10.17
C SER A 243 -14.73 -12.81 11.62
N HIS A 244 -14.30 -11.85 12.44
CA HIS A 244 -14.69 -11.70 13.83
C HIS A 244 -15.31 -10.32 14.02
N PRO A 245 -16.54 -10.07 13.51
CA PRO A 245 -17.22 -8.82 13.78
C PRO A 245 -17.32 -8.69 15.29
N GLU A 246 -16.59 -7.74 15.86
CA GLU A 246 -16.76 -7.37 17.26
C GLU A 246 -18.26 -7.14 17.46
N ARG A 247 -18.86 -7.95 18.34
CA ARG A 247 -20.13 -7.60 18.98
C ARG A 247 -19.84 -6.29 19.70
N GLU A 248 -19.99 -5.16 19.03
CA GLU A 248 -20.25 -3.90 19.68
C GLU A 248 -21.58 -4.11 20.42
N GLN A 249 -21.50 -4.58 21.68
CA GLN A 249 -22.57 -4.34 22.62
C GLN A 249 -22.65 -2.81 22.70
N PRO A 250 -23.81 -2.21 22.38
CA PRO A 250 -23.97 -0.79 22.60
C PRO A 250 -23.62 -0.54 24.07
N ALA A 251 -22.84 0.52 24.31
CA ALA A 251 -22.51 0.96 25.64
C ALA A 251 -23.81 0.97 26.46
N THR A 252 -23.90 0.06 27.43
CA THR A 252 -24.92 0.11 28.45
C THR A 252 -24.61 1.33 29.31
N ASP A 253 -25.02 2.49 28.83
CA ASP A 253 -25.33 3.61 29.70
C ASP A 253 -26.27 3.07 30.77
N GLY A 254 -25.91 3.28 32.03
CA GLY A 254 -26.57 2.76 33.22
C GLY A 254 -27.99 3.30 33.39
N GLY A 255 -28.91 2.85 32.56
CA GLY A 255 -30.35 2.98 32.71
C GLY A 255 -30.97 1.62 32.50
N SER A 256 -31.68 1.13 33.52
CA SER A 256 -32.58 -0.02 33.43
C SER A 256 -33.70 0.28 32.43
N GLY A 257 -33.41 0.19 31.14
CA GLY A 257 -34.31 0.42 30.03
C GLY A 257 -34.35 -0.83 29.16
N MET A 258 -35.53 -1.40 28.98
CA MET A 258 -35.71 -2.54 28.10
C MET A 258 -35.39 -2.19 26.66
N ASP A 259 -34.40 -2.88 26.10
CA ASP A 259 -34.20 -2.94 24.65
C ASP A 259 -35.24 -3.88 24.04
N ALA A 260 -36.29 -3.31 23.45
CA ALA A 260 -37.22 -4.04 22.59
C ALA A 260 -36.87 -3.80 21.13
N LYS A 261 -36.45 -4.86 20.42
CA LYS A 261 -36.16 -4.81 18.98
C LYS A 261 -37.36 -5.38 18.20
N VAL A 262 -38.11 -4.52 17.52
CA VAL A 262 -39.24 -4.94 16.67
C VAL A 262 -38.74 -5.16 15.24
N ILE A 263 -38.82 -6.40 14.75
CA ILE A 263 -38.42 -6.79 13.40
C ILE A 263 -39.68 -7.27 12.67
N SER A 264 -40.04 -6.64 11.55
CA SER A 264 -41.06 -7.17 10.63
C SER A 264 -40.52 -8.42 9.93
N ALA A 265 -41.40 -9.33 9.54
CA ALA A 265 -41.04 -10.55 8.80
C ALA A 265 -40.22 -10.31 7.52
N ASN A 266 -40.20 -9.07 6.99
CA ASN A 266 -39.53 -8.69 5.76
C ASN A 266 -38.33 -7.75 5.98
N GLY A 267 -37.93 -7.47 7.22
CA GLY A 267 -36.71 -6.72 7.56
C GLY A 267 -36.75 -5.21 7.27
N SER A 268 -37.86 -4.63 6.80
CA SER A 268 -37.97 -3.18 6.57
C SER A 268 -38.82 -2.48 7.63
N LEU A 269 -38.24 -1.48 8.30
CA LEU A 269 -38.88 -0.63 9.30
C LEU A 269 -39.65 0.52 8.62
N ALA A 270 -40.99 0.45 8.61
CA ALA A 270 -41.82 1.61 8.30
C ALA A 270 -41.87 2.53 9.53
N THR A 271 -41.12 3.62 9.48
CA THR A 271 -40.86 4.56 10.59
C THR A 271 -42.13 5.16 11.21
N LYS A 272 -43.22 5.27 10.44
CA LYS A 272 -44.52 5.80 10.92
C LYS A 272 -45.29 4.84 11.83
N GLU A 273 -45.20 3.53 11.59
CA GLU A 273 -45.95 2.53 12.35
C GLU A 273 -45.28 2.24 13.70
N VAL A 274 -43.95 2.28 13.72
CA VAL A 274 -43.16 2.20 14.96
C VAL A 274 -43.40 3.41 15.86
N ALA A 275 -43.52 4.61 15.29
CA ALA A 275 -43.82 5.81 16.07
C ALA A 275 -45.22 5.74 16.73
N ALA A 276 -46.22 5.22 16.02
CA ALA A 276 -47.57 5.04 16.57
C ALA A 276 -47.61 3.95 17.66
N LEU A 277 -46.89 2.84 17.46
CA LEU A 277 -46.76 1.76 18.44
C LEU A 277 -46.06 2.23 19.72
N LEU A 278 -44.94 2.95 19.58
CA LEU A 278 -44.19 3.52 20.71
C LEU A 278 -44.98 4.61 21.43
N ALA A 279 -45.76 5.41 20.71
CA ALA A 279 -46.63 6.43 21.32
C ALA A 279 -47.75 5.79 22.16
N GLU A 280 -48.33 4.68 21.71
CA GLU A 280 -49.39 4.00 22.46
C GLU A 280 -48.82 3.19 23.64
N LEU A 281 -47.65 2.56 23.47
CA LEU A 281 -46.91 1.94 24.58
C LEU A 281 -46.51 2.98 25.64
N GLY A 282 -46.06 4.16 25.20
CA GLY A 282 -45.68 5.26 26.08
C GLY A 282 -46.82 5.76 26.98
N LYS A 283 -48.08 5.65 26.55
CA LYS A 283 -49.25 5.98 27.38
C LYS A 283 -49.52 4.99 28.51
N HIS A 284 -49.03 3.76 28.39
CA HIS A 284 -49.27 2.68 29.34
C HIS A 284 -48.05 2.34 30.22
N LEU A 285 -46.90 2.97 29.97
CA LEU A 285 -45.59 2.68 30.58
C LEU A 285 -45.26 3.58 31.79
N SER A 286 -46.23 4.25 32.39
CA SER A 286 -45.98 5.24 33.46
C SER A 286 -45.66 4.67 34.84
N ASP A 287 -45.42 3.36 35.00
CA ASP A 287 -44.90 2.84 36.26
C ASP A 287 -44.08 1.55 36.05
N GLY A 288 -42.81 1.60 36.47
CA GLY A 288 -41.93 0.49 36.82
C GLY A 288 -41.95 -0.82 36.01
N GLY A 289 -40.97 -0.99 35.13
CA GLY A 289 -40.26 -2.28 34.96
C GLY A 289 -41.01 -3.47 34.35
N GLU A 290 -41.87 -3.29 33.36
CA GLU A 290 -42.65 -4.39 32.77
C GLU A 290 -42.14 -4.86 31.39
N LYS A 291 -42.01 -6.19 31.22
CA LYS A 291 -41.51 -6.85 29.99
C LYS A 291 -42.65 -7.08 29.01
N PHE A 292 -42.47 -6.64 27.76
CA PHE A 292 -43.42 -6.85 26.68
C PHE A 292 -42.83 -7.78 25.61
N VAL A 293 -43.62 -8.74 25.14
CA VAL A 293 -43.27 -9.63 24.02
C VAL A 293 -44.15 -9.29 22.84
N ILE A 294 -43.53 -9.03 21.68
CA ILE A 294 -44.20 -8.76 20.40
C ILE A 294 -43.96 -9.98 19.50
N VAL A 295 -45.01 -10.68 19.12
CA VAL A 295 -44.93 -11.85 18.22
C VAL A 295 -45.39 -11.46 16.82
N SER A 296 -44.53 -11.74 15.83
CA SER A 296 -44.85 -11.67 14.40
C SER A 296 -44.95 -13.11 13.87
N GLY A 297 -46.15 -13.55 13.48
CA GLY A 297 -46.36 -14.84 12.84
C GLY A 297 -46.36 -14.72 11.31
N GLN A 298 -45.52 -15.49 10.62
CA GLN A 298 -45.69 -15.74 9.19
C GLN A 298 -46.64 -16.93 8.99
N HIS A 299 -47.74 -16.75 8.26
CA HIS A 299 -47.92 -17.53 7.02
C HIS A 299 -49.08 -17.09 6.11
N ALA A 300 -48.72 -17.08 4.81
CA ALA A 300 -49.48 -17.56 3.66
C ALA A 300 -50.78 -16.84 3.24
N ASN A 301 -50.69 -15.53 2.95
CA ASN A 301 -51.19 -15.06 1.64
C ASN A 301 -50.57 -13.70 1.29
N ARG A 302 -50.29 -13.50 -0.01
CA ARG A 302 -49.55 -12.35 -0.53
C ARG A 302 -50.15 -11.02 -0.06
N ASN A 303 -49.27 -10.11 0.38
CA ASN A 303 -49.39 -8.65 0.43
C ASN A 303 -49.68 -7.87 1.73
N ARG A 304 -49.76 -8.43 2.94
CA ARG A 304 -49.68 -7.59 4.16
C ARG A 304 -49.02 -8.31 5.34
N ASP A 305 -47.89 -7.78 5.81
CA ASP A 305 -47.38 -8.07 7.15
C ASP A 305 -48.36 -7.46 8.17
N ARG A 306 -48.80 -8.25 9.16
CA ARG A 306 -49.80 -7.83 10.15
C ARG A 306 -49.29 -8.20 11.54
N ILE A 307 -49.27 -7.22 12.45
CA ILE A 307 -48.90 -7.40 13.86
C ILE A 307 -50.12 -7.99 14.59
N VAL A 308 -49.93 -9.00 15.45
CA VAL A 308 -51.04 -9.81 16.00
C VAL A 308 -51.29 -9.59 17.51
N GLY A 309 -50.45 -8.82 18.21
CA GLY A 309 -50.71 -8.40 19.59
C GLY A 309 -49.46 -8.16 20.43
N ILE A 310 -49.65 -7.57 21.61
CA ILE A 310 -48.61 -7.34 22.63
C ILE A 310 -49.02 -8.11 23.89
N LEU A 311 -48.17 -9.00 24.38
CA LEU A 311 -48.36 -9.69 25.65
C LEU A 311 -47.55 -8.99 26.74
N LYS A 312 -48.23 -8.64 27.85
CA LYS A 312 -47.64 -8.12 29.08
C LYS A 312 -47.20 -9.31 29.94
N LEU A 313 -45.90 -9.49 30.15
CA LEU A 313 -45.40 -10.43 31.15
C LEU A 313 -45.39 -9.73 32.52
N ALA A 314 -46.29 -10.16 33.39
CA ALA A 314 -46.18 -9.87 34.82
C ALA A 314 -44.99 -10.64 35.38
N SER A 315 -44.07 -9.94 36.04
CA SER A 315 -42.99 -10.57 36.80
C SER A 315 -43.56 -11.04 38.14
N GLY A 316 -43.78 -12.34 38.27
CA GLY A 316 -44.29 -12.99 39.49
C GLY A 316 -45.38 -13.99 39.15
N ASP A 317 -45.35 -15.15 39.82
CA ASP A 317 -46.22 -16.31 39.58
C ASP A 317 -47.67 -15.93 39.25
N GLU A 318 -48.15 -16.54 38.16
CA GLU A 318 -49.54 -16.61 37.73
C GLU A 318 -50.31 -15.28 37.71
N ASN A 319 -50.23 -14.56 36.59
CA ASN A 319 -51.40 -14.05 35.87
C ASN A 319 -50.95 -13.24 34.63
N ILE A 320 -51.02 -13.86 33.45
CA ILE A 320 -50.97 -13.15 32.18
C ILE A 320 -52.26 -12.34 32.08
N ARG A 321 -52.18 -11.00 32.11
CA ARG A 321 -53.33 -10.14 31.80
C ARG A 321 -53.35 -9.88 30.30
N ASP A 322 -54.33 -10.45 29.61
CA ASP A 322 -54.66 -10.10 28.23
C ASP A 322 -55.10 -8.62 28.18
N ILE A 323 -54.31 -7.79 27.49
CA ILE A 323 -54.73 -6.43 27.16
C ILE A 323 -55.43 -6.50 25.80
N ARG A 324 -56.77 -6.44 25.80
CA ARG A 324 -57.55 -6.36 24.56
C ARG A 324 -57.60 -4.92 24.09
N LEU A 325 -56.97 -4.64 22.95
CA LEU A 325 -57.11 -3.35 22.27
C LEU A 325 -58.52 -3.23 21.65
N PRO A 326 -59.07 -2.01 21.56
CA PRO A 326 -60.40 -1.79 20.98
C PRO A 326 -60.46 -2.23 19.52
N GLN A 327 -61.59 -2.88 19.15
CA GLN A 327 -61.86 -3.44 17.81
C GLN A 327 -61.76 -2.41 16.67
N SER A 328 -61.89 -1.11 16.97
CA SER A 328 -61.68 -0.03 16.01
C SER A 328 -60.27 0.00 15.41
N VAL A 329 -59.31 -0.65 16.07
CA VAL A 329 -57.91 -0.70 15.62
C VAL A 329 -57.59 -1.97 14.82
N TRP A 330 -58.35 -3.07 14.97
CA TRP A 330 -57.94 -4.38 14.39
C TRP A 330 -59.03 -5.23 13.70
N GLY A 331 -60.33 -4.92 13.82
CA GLY A 331 -61.41 -5.71 13.20
C GLY A 331 -61.60 -7.12 13.79
N ASP A 332 -62.49 -7.91 13.18
CA ASP A 332 -62.92 -9.25 13.65
C ASP A 332 -61.86 -10.35 13.45
N ALA A 333 -61.02 -10.63 14.46
CA ALA A 333 -60.30 -11.90 14.57
C ALA A 333 -59.69 -12.13 15.96
N SER A 334 -59.56 -13.40 16.35
CA SER A 334 -58.97 -13.91 17.60
C SER A 334 -58.14 -15.17 17.34
N VAL A 335 -56.93 -15.35 17.91
CA VAL A 335 -56.20 -16.65 17.92
C VAL A 335 -55.26 -16.79 19.15
N VAL A 336 -55.01 -18.07 19.52
CA VAL A 336 -54.36 -18.68 20.71
C VAL A 336 -52.88 -19.06 20.48
N VAL A 337 -52.08 -19.21 21.54
CA VAL A 337 -50.66 -19.66 21.50
C VAL A 337 -50.37 -20.88 22.39
N LYS A 338 -49.47 -21.76 21.94
CA LYS A 338 -48.86 -22.90 22.67
C LYS A 338 -47.41 -22.57 23.05
N LEU A 339 -46.98 -23.01 24.23
CA LEU A 339 -45.61 -22.90 24.74
C LEU A 339 -44.78 -24.13 24.35
N ASP A 340 -43.50 -23.91 24.03
CA ASP A 340 -42.49 -24.95 23.87
C ASP A 340 -41.47 -24.80 25.01
N GLU A 341 -41.36 -25.82 25.85
CA GLU A 341 -40.42 -25.86 26.97
C GLU A 341 -39.11 -26.49 26.52
N GLY A 342 -38.13 -25.65 26.16
CA GLY A 342 -36.76 -26.07 25.87
C GLY A 342 -35.87 -26.04 27.11
N THR A 343 -35.77 -27.19 27.78
CA THR A 343 -34.58 -27.77 28.47
C THR A 343 -33.60 -26.86 29.21
N ARG A 344 -33.51 -27.11 30.54
CA ARG A 344 -32.52 -26.62 31.50
C ARG A 344 -31.07 -26.94 31.13
#